data_AF-A0A7Y1Z017-F1
#
_entry.id   AF-A0A7Y1Z017-F1
#
_cell.length_a   1.000
_cell.length_b   1.000
_cell.length_c   1.000
_cell.angle_alpha   90.00
_cell.angle_beta   90.00
_cell.angle_gamma   90.00
#
_symmetry.space_group_name_H-M   'P 1'
#
loop_
_entity.id
_entity.type
_entity.pdbx_description
1 polymer ?
#
loop_
_entity_poly.entity_id
_entity_poly.type
_entity_poly.pdbx_seq_one_letter_code
_entity_poly.pdbx_strand_id
1 'polypeptide(L)'
;HHPRRLLATIRSRCITVELSPPPLEDAVKAVVTAQPELADNAELEAMVALADGAPGQALHLARIGGLELHGKLKSIIDNLPSLDAGNAHTLAGELANQRAEERFGLFMDMLQAELLRITGEMARAQRGPRALEPWIELWDKVARAYDDTMAFNLDRKQLILTTCFGLEAAARKAAPH
;
A
#
# COMPACT_ATOMS: atom_id res chain seq x y z
N HIS A 1 -7.33 -9.99 7.92
CA HIS A 1 -8.45 -10.31 8.83
C HIS A 1 -8.33 -9.49 10.11
N HIS A 2 -9.42 -8.90 10.64
CA HIS A 2 -9.42 -8.13 11.90
C HIS A 2 -10.34 -8.76 12.97
N PRO A 3 -9.83 -9.68 13.81
CA PRO A 3 -10.61 -10.38 14.85
C PRO A 3 -11.25 -9.45 15.90
N ARG A 4 -10.75 -8.21 16.04
CA ARG A 4 -11.26 -7.22 16.98
C ARG A 4 -12.68 -6.71 16.67
N ARG A 5 -13.21 -6.98 15.47
CA ARG A 5 -14.59 -6.64 15.08
C ARG A 5 -15.61 -7.74 15.40
N LEU A 6 -15.21 -8.85 16.00
CA LEU A 6 -16.12 -9.95 16.38
C LEU A 6 -16.71 -9.73 17.79
N LEU A 7 -18.02 -9.99 17.91
CA LEU A 7 -18.77 -9.95 19.17
C LEU A 7 -18.12 -10.86 20.23
N ALA A 8 -18.10 -10.39 21.48
CA ALA A 8 -17.44 -11.08 22.59
C ALA A 8 -17.95 -12.52 22.83
N THR A 9 -19.22 -12.78 22.52
CA THR A 9 -19.86 -14.09 22.65
C THR A 9 -19.33 -15.12 21.65
N ILE A 10 -19.00 -14.70 20.42
CA ILE A 10 -18.40 -15.56 19.39
C ILE A 10 -16.96 -15.93 19.81
N ARG A 11 -16.19 -14.95 20.31
CA ARG A 11 -14.80 -15.20 20.76
C ARG A 11 -14.69 -16.21 21.90
N SER A 12 -15.70 -16.31 22.77
CA SER A 12 -15.69 -17.26 23.90
C SER A 12 -15.88 -18.73 23.49
N ARG A 13 -16.40 -18.97 22.28
CA ARG A 13 -16.75 -20.31 21.78
C ARG A 13 -15.84 -20.79 20.64
N CYS A 14 -14.92 -19.95 20.17
CA CYS A 14 -13.99 -20.29 19.10
C CYS A 14 -12.57 -20.44 19.66
N ILE A 15 -11.80 -21.36 19.08
CA ILE A 15 -10.35 -21.41 19.28
C ILE A 15 -9.69 -20.40 18.35
N THR A 16 -8.82 -19.56 18.90
CA THR A 16 -8.00 -18.67 18.07
C THR A 16 -6.82 -19.49 17.55
N VAL A 17 -6.73 -19.62 16.23
CA VAL A 17 -5.55 -20.19 15.56
C VAL A 17 -4.82 -19.03 14.91
N GLU A 18 -3.60 -18.76 15.35
CA GLU A 18 -2.72 -17.78 14.72
C GLU A 18 -2.13 -18.38 13.45
N LEU A 19 -2.51 -17.82 12.30
CA LEU A 19 -1.93 -18.17 11.00
C LEU A 19 -0.83 -17.15 10.70
N SER A 20 0.41 -17.51 11.06
CA SER A 20 1.59 -16.75 10.68
C SER A 20 2.08 -17.20 9.30
N PRO A 21 2.59 -16.28 8.46
CA PRO A 21 3.20 -16.64 7.19
C PRO A 21 4.40 -17.59 7.42
N PRO A 22 4.63 -18.55 6.51
CA PRO A 22 5.78 -19.43 6.59
C PRO A 22 7.10 -18.64 6.33
N PRO A 23 8.27 -19.24 6.59
CA PRO A 23 9.55 -18.66 6.18
C PRO A 23 9.55 -18.31 4.69
N LEU A 24 10.27 -17.25 4.31
CA LEU A 24 10.27 -16.71 2.93
C LEU A 24 10.55 -17.80 1.88
N GLU A 25 11.52 -18.67 2.12
CA GLU A 25 11.86 -19.76 1.21
C GLU A 25 10.68 -20.73 1.00
N ASP A 26 9.97 -21.09 2.07
CA ASP A 26 8.81 -21.97 2.00
C ASP A 26 7.60 -21.28 1.39
N ALA A 27 7.44 -19.97 1.63
CA ALA A 27 6.43 -19.16 0.97
C ALA A 27 6.64 -19.11 -0.55
N VAL A 28 7.88 -18.88 -0.99
CA VAL A 28 8.27 -18.92 -2.41
C VAL A 28 7.98 -20.30 -3.01
N LYS A 29 8.40 -21.39 -2.33
CA LYS A 29 8.08 -22.76 -2.77
C LYS A 29 6.58 -23.00 -2.89
N ALA A 30 5.79 -22.49 -1.94
CA ALA A 30 4.33 -22.61 -1.98
C ALA A 30 3.72 -21.87 -3.17
N VAL A 31 4.21 -20.67 -3.50
CA VAL A 31 3.80 -19.93 -4.70
C VAL A 31 4.15 -20.71 -5.98
N VAL A 32 5.39 -21.20 -6.11
CA VAL A 32 5.82 -22.00 -7.28
C VAL A 32 5.02 -23.29 -7.41
N THR A 33 4.70 -23.95 -6.30
CA THR A 33 3.88 -25.17 -6.29
C THR A 33 2.47 -24.90 -6.81
N ALA A 34 1.88 -23.77 -6.40
CA ALA A 34 0.55 -23.37 -6.85
C ALA A 34 0.55 -22.85 -8.30
N GLN A 35 1.63 -22.19 -8.72
CA GLN A 35 1.75 -21.53 -10.01
C GLN A 35 3.16 -21.72 -10.60
N PRO A 36 3.43 -22.88 -11.26
CA PRO A 36 4.77 -23.25 -11.72
C PRO A 36 5.40 -22.28 -12.72
N GLU A 37 4.60 -21.55 -13.50
CA GLU A 37 5.08 -20.55 -14.46
C GLU A 37 5.78 -19.35 -13.81
N LEU A 38 5.62 -19.16 -12.49
CA LEU A 38 6.33 -18.12 -11.74
C LEU A 38 7.72 -18.56 -11.26
N ALA A 39 8.10 -19.83 -11.47
CA ALA A 39 9.39 -20.36 -11.00
C ALA A 39 10.60 -19.57 -11.51
N ASP A 40 10.56 -19.16 -12.78
CA ASP A 40 11.65 -18.42 -13.44
C ASP A 40 11.50 -16.89 -13.29
N ASN A 41 10.47 -16.43 -12.58
CA ASN A 41 10.26 -15.01 -12.36
C ASN A 41 11.28 -14.48 -11.35
N ALA A 42 12.26 -13.72 -11.83
CA ALA A 42 13.29 -13.08 -11.00
C ALA A 42 12.71 -12.16 -9.90
N GLU A 43 11.48 -11.72 -10.04
CA GLU A 43 10.77 -10.85 -9.11
C GLU A 43 9.95 -11.61 -8.05
N LEU A 44 9.90 -12.94 -8.11
CA LEU A 44 9.04 -13.75 -7.23
C LEU A 44 9.35 -13.53 -5.74
N GLU A 45 10.62 -13.56 -5.37
CA GLU A 45 11.02 -13.37 -3.97
C GLU A 45 10.62 -11.97 -3.46
N ALA A 46 10.78 -10.93 -4.30
CA ALA A 46 10.35 -9.58 -3.99
C ALA A 46 8.82 -9.47 -3.85
N MET A 47 8.05 -10.18 -4.68
CA MET A 47 6.58 -10.24 -4.55
C MET A 47 6.15 -10.93 -3.26
N VAL A 48 6.82 -12.01 -2.85
CA VAL A 48 6.52 -12.70 -1.60
C VAL A 48 6.89 -11.85 -0.39
N ALA A 49 8.02 -11.13 -0.45
CA ALA A 49 8.40 -10.18 0.59
C ALA A 49 7.39 -9.03 0.70
N LEU A 50 6.94 -8.47 -0.42
CA LEU A 50 5.90 -7.43 -0.48
C LEU A 50 4.55 -7.92 0.06
N ALA A 51 4.29 -9.22 -0.01
CA ALA A 51 3.12 -9.89 0.54
C ALA A 51 3.27 -10.27 2.03
N ASP A 52 4.27 -9.73 2.75
CA ASP A 52 4.61 -10.10 4.13
C ASP A 52 4.78 -11.62 4.32
N GLY A 53 5.31 -12.31 3.31
CA GLY A 53 5.52 -13.77 3.33
C GLY A 53 4.24 -14.60 3.11
N ALA A 54 3.08 -13.98 2.86
CA ALA A 54 1.83 -14.69 2.61
C ALA A 54 1.73 -15.17 1.14
N PRO A 55 1.76 -16.49 0.86
CA PRO A 55 1.82 -17.00 -0.53
C PRO A 55 0.59 -16.63 -1.36
N GLY A 56 -0.61 -16.68 -0.77
CA GLY A 56 -1.85 -16.31 -1.46
C GLY A 56 -1.90 -14.83 -1.85
N GLN A 57 -1.34 -13.95 -0.99
CA GLN A 57 -1.23 -12.53 -1.30
C GLN A 57 -0.18 -12.30 -2.38
N ALA A 58 0.95 -13.02 -2.36
CA ALA A 58 1.97 -12.94 -3.40
C ALA A 58 1.44 -13.36 -4.78
N LEU A 59 0.66 -14.45 -4.85
CA LEU A 59 -0.05 -14.87 -6.07
C LEU A 59 -1.04 -13.78 -6.55
N HIS A 60 -1.75 -13.14 -5.63
CA HIS A 60 -2.63 -12.04 -5.97
C HIS A 60 -1.85 -10.86 -6.57
N LEU A 61 -0.74 -10.45 -5.94
CA LEU A 61 0.15 -9.40 -6.45
C LEU A 61 0.67 -9.74 -7.85
N ALA A 62 1.12 -10.98 -8.08
CA ALA A 62 1.60 -11.42 -9.39
C ALA A 62 0.51 -11.26 -10.48
N ARG A 63 -0.73 -11.65 -10.17
CA ARG A 63 -1.85 -11.57 -11.11
C ARG A 63 -2.21 -10.14 -11.52
N ILE A 64 -2.16 -9.19 -10.58
CA ILE A 64 -2.61 -7.81 -10.82
C ILE A 64 -1.47 -6.83 -11.09
N GLY A 65 -0.23 -7.32 -11.25
CA GLY A 65 0.95 -6.49 -11.50
C GLY A 65 1.33 -5.63 -10.29
N GLY A 66 1.25 -6.20 -9.10
CA GLY A 66 1.50 -5.52 -7.84
C GLY A 66 2.93 -5.00 -7.70
N LEU A 67 3.93 -5.69 -8.24
CA LEU A 67 5.31 -5.22 -8.16
C LEU A 67 5.57 -3.99 -9.04
N GLU A 68 4.95 -3.94 -10.23
CA GLU A 68 4.96 -2.76 -11.10
C GLU A 68 4.36 -1.55 -10.37
N LEU A 69 3.20 -1.73 -9.71
CA LEU A 69 2.55 -0.68 -8.92
C LEU A 69 3.40 -0.25 -7.72
N HIS A 70 4.01 -1.20 -7.02
CA HIS A 70 4.92 -0.92 -5.92
C HIS A 70 6.13 -0.10 -6.40
N GLY A 71 6.72 -0.45 -7.55
CA GLY A 71 7.80 0.33 -8.16
C GLY A 71 7.39 1.75 -8.51
N LYS A 72 6.18 1.94 -9.05
CA LYS A 72 5.60 3.28 -9.33
C LYS A 72 5.41 4.09 -8.05
N LEU A 73 4.85 3.49 -6.99
CA LEU A 73 4.72 4.13 -5.68
C LEU A 73 6.08 4.52 -5.12
N LYS A 74 7.05 3.59 -5.11
CA LYS A 74 8.39 3.83 -4.62
C LYS A 74 9.06 4.99 -5.36
N SER A 75 8.94 5.01 -6.69
CA SER A 75 9.46 6.11 -7.51
C SER A 75 8.87 7.47 -7.14
N ILE A 76 7.58 7.54 -6.82
CA ILE A 76 6.95 8.77 -6.32
C ILE A 76 7.57 9.19 -4.99
N ILE A 77 7.68 8.28 -4.03
CA ILE A 77 8.19 8.56 -2.68
C ILE A 77 9.67 8.97 -2.71
N ASP A 78 10.50 8.27 -3.47
CA ASP A 78 11.95 8.53 -3.57
C ASP A 78 12.26 9.90 -4.18
N ASN A 79 11.37 10.43 -5.03
CA ASN A 79 11.56 11.72 -5.70
C ASN A 79 11.05 12.92 -4.87
N LEU A 80 10.41 12.69 -3.73
CA LEU A 80 9.94 13.77 -2.88
C LEU A 80 11.14 14.58 -2.31
N PRO A 81 11.05 15.93 -2.22
CA PRO A 81 9.86 16.76 -2.43
C PRO A 81 9.67 17.30 -3.86
N SER A 82 10.33 16.71 -4.86
CA SER A 82 10.26 17.12 -6.27
C SER A 82 9.44 16.10 -7.06
N LEU A 83 8.11 16.17 -6.93
CA LEU A 83 7.21 15.22 -7.59
C LEU A 83 7.29 15.35 -9.12
N ASP A 84 7.45 14.22 -9.81
CA ASP A 84 7.24 14.15 -11.26
C ASP A 84 5.74 14.15 -11.56
N ALA A 85 5.21 15.33 -11.92
CA ALA A 85 3.81 15.49 -12.27
C ALA A 85 3.38 14.65 -13.49
N GLY A 86 4.28 14.40 -14.44
CA GLY A 86 3.99 13.59 -15.62
C GLY A 86 3.74 12.12 -15.26
N ASN A 87 4.61 11.57 -14.40
CA ASN A 87 4.43 10.22 -13.87
C ASN A 87 3.17 10.10 -13.01
N ALA A 88 2.88 11.10 -12.17
CA ALA A 88 1.66 11.14 -11.37
C ALA A 88 0.39 11.14 -12.25
N HIS A 89 0.35 11.94 -13.32
CA HIS A 89 -0.75 11.95 -14.28
C HIS A 89 -0.91 10.64 -15.04
N THR A 90 0.20 10.00 -15.42
CA THR A 90 0.19 8.70 -16.09
C THR A 90 -0.40 7.63 -15.19
N LEU A 91 0.11 7.50 -13.96
CA LEU A 91 -0.41 6.58 -12.95
C LEU A 91 -1.89 6.82 -12.66
N ALA A 92 -2.29 8.09 -12.48
CA ALA A 92 -3.69 8.44 -12.23
C ALA A 92 -4.59 8.07 -13.42
N GLY A 93 -4.11 8.22 -14.66
CA GLY A 93 -4.82 7.80 -15.86
C GLY A 93 -5.02 6.28 -15.94
N GLU A 94 -3.98 5.50 -15.64
CA GLU A 94 -4.03 4.04 -15.63
C GLU A 94 -5.03 3.50 -14.60
N LEU A 95 -4.98 4.04 -13.37
CA LEU A 95 -5.78 3.55 -12.23
C LEU A 95 -7.21 4.12 -12.19
N ALA A 96 -7.50 5.18 -12.95
CA ALA A 96 -8.85 5.72 -13.04
C ALA A 96 -9.81 4.82 -13.85
N ASN A 97 -9.27 3.90 -14.66
CA ASN A 97 -10.08 2.99 -15.46
C ASN A 97 -10.88 2.02 -14.56
N GLN A 98 -12.15 1.80 -14.87
CA GLN A 98 -12.98 0.86 -14.12
C GLN A 98 -12.47 -0.58 -14.19
N ARG A 99 -11.78 -0.96 -15.28
CA ARG A 99 -11.08 -2.25 -15.40
C ARG A 99 -9.87 -2.38 -14.48
N ALA A 100 -9.39 -1.27 -13.92
CA ALA A 100 -8.26 -1.22 -12.99
C ALA A 100 -8.72 -1.17 -11.53
N GLU A 101 -9.95 -1.54 -11.19
CA GLU A 101 -10.48 -1.46 -9.82
C GLU A 101 -9.64 -2.22 -8.79
N GLU A 102 -9.26 -3.47 -9.07
CA GLU A 102 -8.37 -4.25 -8.19
C GLU A 102 -6.99 -3.58 -8.05
N ARG A 103 -6.44 -3.04 -9.15
CA ARG A 103 -5.15 -2.33 -9.15
C ARG A 103 -5.21 -1.00 -8.40
N PHE A 104 -6.32 -0.29 -8.50
CA PHE A 104 -6.58 0.94 -7.77
C PHE A 104 -6.67 0.70 -6.27
N GLY A 105 -7.45 -0.30 -5.84
CA GLY A 105 -7.52 -0.71 -4.44
C GLY A 105 -6.14 -1.09 -3.90
N LEU A 106 -5.42 -1.96 -4.63
CA LEU A 106 -4.06 -2.36 -4.24
C LEU A 106 -3.11 -1.17 -4.08
N PHE A 107 -3.13 -0.24 -5.03
CA PHE A 107 -2.29 0.96 -4.95
C PHE A 107 -2.62 1.80 -3.72
N MET A 108 -3.91 2.01 -3.42
CA MET A 108 -4.33 2.79 -2.25
C MET A 108 -3.96 2.09 -0.94
N ASP A 109 -4.03 0.77 -0.88
CA ASP A 109 -3.59 -0.02 0.28
C ASP A 109 -2.07 0.12 0.50
N MET A 110 -1.27 -0.05 -0.55
CA MET A 110 0.19 0.13 -0.50
C MET A 110 0.56 1.56 -0.08
N LEU A 111 -0.12 2.56 -0.62
CA LEU A 111 0.10 3.97 -0.31
C LEU A 111 -0.21 4.29 1.16
N GLN A 112 -1.32 3.78 1.69
CA GLN A 112 -1.67 3.97 3.10
C GLN A 112 -0.69 3.27 4.04
N ALA A 113 -0.26 2.05 3.69
CA ALA A 113 0.77 1.34 4.44
C ALA A 113 2.10 2.12 4.44
N GLU A 114 2.47 2.69 3.30
CA GLU A 114 3.70 3.48 3.15
C GLU A 114 3.64 4.80 3.94
N LEU A 115 2.50 5.50 3.94
CA LEU A 115 2.28 6.67 4.81
C LEU A 115 2.42 6.32 6.30
N LEU A 116 1.87 5.17 6.71
CA LEU A 116 2.02 4.67 8.08
C LEU A 116 3.49 4.31 8.41
N ARG A 117 4.21 3.72 7.46
CA ARG A 117 5.65 3.42 7.60
C ARG A 117 6.46 4.70 7.80
N ILE A 118 6.29 5.68 6.91
CA ILE A 118 6.98 6.98 6.95
C ILE A 118 6.71 7.71 8.27
N THR A 119 5.44 7.82 8.68
CA THR A 119 5.07 8.45 9.96
C THR A 119 5.69 7.72 11.15
N GLY A 120 5.66 6.39 11.17
CA GLY A 120 6.28 5.58 12.20
C GLY A 120 7.80 5.74 12.28
N GLU A 121 8.49 5.85 11.14
CA GLU A 121 9.93 6.10 11.08
C GLU A 121 10.31 7.48 11.63
N MET A 122 9.58 8.52 11.26
CA MET A 122 9.79 9.86 11.81
C MET A 122 9.55 9.94 13.31
N ALA A 123 8.54 9.21 13.81
CA ALA A 123 8.24 9.13 15.22
C ALA A 123 9.37 8.44 16.00
N ARG A 124 9.89 7.31 15.49
CA ARG A 124 11.06 6.61 16.07
C ARG A 124 12.32 7.47 16.02
N ALA A 125 12.51 8.24 14.96
CA ALA A 125 13.62 9.17 14.79
C ALA A 125 13.46 10.48 15.59
N GLN A 126 12.39 10.62 16.39
CA GLN A 126 12.14 11.79 17.25
C GLN A 126 12.20 13.13 16.50
N ARG A 127 11.72 13.18 15.25
CA ARG A 127 11.76 14.36 14.37
C ARG A 127 10.90 15.56 14.84
N GLY A 128 10.25 15.44 15.99
CA GLY A 128 9.39 16.46 16.59
C GLY A 128 8.02 16.58 15.91
N PRO A 129 7.01 17.17 16.57
CA PRO A 129 5.64 17.27 16.05
C PRO A 129 5.55 17.95 14.68
N ARG A 130 6.35 18.99 14.44
CA ARG A 130 6.35 19.77 13.20
C ARG A 130 6.67 18.94 11.94
N ALA A 131 7.55 17.95 12.07
CA ALA A 131 7.89 17.06 10.96
C ALA A 131 6.82 15.98 10.75
N LEU A 132 6.12 15.58 11.81
CA LEU A 132 5.12 14.51 11.80
C LEU A 132 3.74 14.98 11.33
N GLU A 133 3.32 16.17 11.75
CA GLU A 133 1.98 16.71 11.54
C GLU A 133 1.54 16.69 10.06
N PRO A 134 2.34 17.12 9.07
CA PRO A 134 1.94 17.08 7.67
C PRO A 134 1.64 15.67 7.15
N TRP A 135 2.36 14.65 7.64
CA TRP A 135 2.19 13.26 7.23
C TRP A 135 0.99 12.61 7.90
N ILE A 136 0.75 12.90 9.18
CA ILE A 136 -0.44 12.43 9.91
C ILE A 136 -1.71 13.02 9.29
N GLU A 137 -1.70 14.31 9.00
CA GLU A 137 -2.82 14.97 8.31
C GLU A 137 -3.08 14.35 6.93
N LEU A 138 -2.01 14.11 6.16
CA LEU A 138 -2.14 13.51 4.84
C LEU A 138 -2.73 12.10 4.93
N TRP A 139 -2.26 11.28 5.87
CA TRP A 139 -2.77 9.93 6.09
C TRP A 139 -4.28 9.92 6.40
N ASP A 140 -4.75 10.76 7.34
CA ASP A 140 -6.19 10.85 7.67
C ASP A 140 -7.01 11.35 6.48
N LYS A 141 -6.51 12.35 5.74
CA LYS A 141 -7.18 12.88 4.54
C LYS A 141 -7.30 11.82 3.44
N VAL A 142 -6.24 11.06 3.18
CA VAL A 142 -6.22 10.02 2.14
C VAL A 142 -7.16 8.87 2.50
N ALA A 143 -7.17 8.41 3.75
CA ALA A 143 -8.06 7.36 4.19
C ALA A 143 -9.53 7.73 4.01
N ARG A 144 -9.92 8.93 4.48
CA ARG A 144 -11.30 9.45 4.30
C ARG A 144 -11.67 9.63 2.84
N ALA A 145 -10.78 10.23 2.05
CA ALA A 145 -11.05 10.48 0.64
C ALA A 145 -11.18 9.16 -0.15
N TYR A 146 -10.42 8.13 0.21
CA TYR A 146 -10.56 6.80 -0.35
C TYR A 146 -11.93 6.16 -0.02
N ASP A 147 -12.33 6.19 1.25
CA ASP A 147 -13.63 5.67 1.68
C ASP A 147 -14.79 6.40 0.99
N ASP A 148 -14.73 7.73 0.90
CA ASP A 148 -15.73 8.54 0.19
C ASP A 148 -15.75 8.26 -1.31
N THR A 149 -14.58 8.10 -1.94
CA THR A 149 -14.48 7.73 -3.35
C THR A 149 -15.13 6.37 -3.62
N MET A 150 -14.99 5.41 -2.70
CA MET A 150 -15.62 4.10 -2.84
C MET A 150 -17.11 4.10 -2.53
N ALA A 151 -17.55 4.88 -1.53
CA ALA A 151 -18.96 4.99 -1.16
C ALA A 151 -19.80 5.72 -2.22
N PHE A 152 -19.24 6.78 -2.83
CA PHE A 152 -19.96 7.66 -3.75
C PHE A 152 -19.49 7.56 -5.21
N ASN A 153 -18.62 6.60 -5.53
CA ASN A 153 -18.03 6.41 -6.87
C ASN A 153 -17.44 7.70 -7.45
N LEU A 154 -16.67 8.44 -6.62
CA LEU A 154 -16.06 9.71 -7.01
C LEU A 154 -14.89 9.50 -8.00
N ASP A 155 -14.39 10.61 -8.55
CA ASP A 155 -13.29 10.58 -9.52
C ASP A 155 -11.98 10.04 -8.90
N ARG A 156 -11.64 8.79 -9.25
CA ARG A 156 -10.42 8.09 -8.82
C ARG A 156 -9.15 8.81 -9.29
N LYS A 157 -9.17 9.40 -10.50
CA LYS A 157 -8.03 10.16 -11.04
C LYS A 157 -7.74 11.36 -10.15
N GLN A 158 -8.79 12.07 -9.74
CA GLN A 158 -8.67 13.24 -8.87
C GLN A 158 -8.12 12.87 -7.49
N LEU A 159 -8.58 11.75 -6.90
CA LEU A 159 -8.06 11.24 -5.63
C LEU A 159 -6.56 10.95 -5.71
N ILE A 160 -6.12 10.22 -6.75
CA ILE A 160 -4.70 9.87 -6.92
C ILE A 160 -3.84 11.12 -7.06
N LEU A 161 -4.24 12.07 -7.92
CA LEU A 161 -3.49 13.30 -8.15
C LEU A 161 -3.42 14.16 -6.89
N THR A 162 -4.55 14.34 -6.20
CA THR A 162 -4.61 15.11 -4.95
C THR A 162 -3.72 14.48 -3.89
N THR A 163 -3.67 13.15 -3.83
CA THR A 163 -2.79 12.44 -2.92
C THR A 163 -1.31 12.62 -3.28
N CYS A 164 -0.94 12.52 -4.56
CA CYS A 164 0.44 12.73 -5.01
C CYS A 164 0.93 14.16 -4.70
N PHE A 165 0.13 15.19 -4.99
CA PHE A 165 0.48 16.57 -4.60
C PHE A 165 0.47 16.77 -3.08
N GLY A 166 -0.39 16.04 -2.36
CA GLY A 166 -0.39 15.99 -0.90
C GLY A 166 0.92 15.44 -0.33
N LEU A 167 1.47 14.36 -0.91
CA LEU A 167 2.78 13.79 -0.56
C LEU A 167 3.89 14.82 -0.73
N GLU A 168 3.90 15.52 -1.87
CA GLU A 168 4.85 16.59 -2.15
C GLU A 168 4.78 17.71 -1.11
N ALA A 169 3.58 18.19 -0.83
CA ALA A 169 3.36 19.24 0.17
C ALA A 169 3.77 18.80 1.58
N ALA A 170 3.48 17.55 1.97
CA ALA A 170 3.88 17.00 3.26
C ALA A 170 5.41 16.91 3.38
N ALA A 171 6.09 16.39 2.35
CA ALA A 171 7.53 16.30 2.31
C ALA A 171 8.22 17.67 2.41
N ARG A 172 7.71 18.69 1.68
CA ARG A 172 8.24 20.06 1.77
C ARG A 172 8.06 20.68 3.16
N LYS A 173 6.91 20.47 3.80
CA LYS A 173 6.64 21.00 5.15
C LYS A 173 7.44 20.30 6.25
N ALA A 174 7.72 19.02 6.08
CA ALA A 174 8.46 18.20 7.04
C ALA A 174 9.99 18.38 6.94
N ALA A 175 10.51 18.98 5.87
CA ALA A 175 11.93 19.24 5.70
C ALA A 175 12.46 20.18 6.82
N PRO A 176 13.63 19.87 7.42
CA PRO A 176 14.28 20.78 8.36
C PRO A 176 14.67 22.08 7.63
N HIS A 177 14.51 23.22 8.33
CA HIS A 177 15.01 24.52 7.87
C HIS A 177 16.53 24.57 7.97
#